data_AF-A0A0K2RMC0-F1
#
_entry.id   AF-A0A0K2RMC0-F1
#
_cell.length_a   1.000
_cell.length_b   1.000
_cell.length_c   1.000
_cell.angle_alpha   90.00
_cell.angle_beta   90.00
_cell.angle_gamma   90.00
#
_symmetry.space_group_name_H-M   'P 1'
#
loop_
_entity.id
_entity.type
_entity.pdbx_description
1 polymer ?
#
loop_
_entity_poly.entity_id
_entity_poly.type
_entity_poly.pdbx_seq_one_letter_code
_entity_poly.pdbx_strand_id
1 'polypeptide(L)'
;MSTVTASKGAALKGAAPKLKTSAMIASFADPGQKTSSAPFGHALVKAAEADPRIVGLTADLGKYTDMHIFAKAFPERFFQMGMAEQLLFGAAAGLAETGLIPFASTYSVFAARRAYDFLCLDIAEPNLNVNIVGGLPA
;
A
#
# COMPACT_ATOMS: atom_id res chain seq x y z
N MET A 1 1.62 64.99 -24.23
CA MET A 1 1.36 63.61 -24.71
C MET A 1 2.31 62.66 -23.99
N SER A 2 1.77 61.53 -23.51
CA SER A 2 2.40 60.40 -22.79
C SER A 2 2.96 60.71 -21.40
N THR A 3 2.25 60.49 -20.28
CA THR A 3 1.87 59.23 -19.58
C THR A 3 3.01 58.24 -19.34
N VAL A 4 3.54 58.19 -18.12
CA VAL A 4 4.07 56.97 -17.48
C VAL A 4 3.68 56.98 -16.01
N THR A 5 2.62 56.23 -15.69
CA THR A 5 2.21 55.85 -14.33
C THR A 5 2.84 54.49 -14.05
N ALA A 6 3.85 54.42 -13.18
CA ALA A 6 4.43 53.15 -12.73
C ALA A 6 3.81 52.74 -11.39
N SER A 7 2.86 51.82 -11.47
CA SER A 7 2.15 51.21 -10.36
C SER A 7 3.08 50.39 -9.45
N LYS A 8 2.79 50.49 -8.15
CA LYS A 8 3.35 49.73 -7.02
C LYS A 8 3.64 48.26 -7.35
N GLY A 9 4.82 47.82 -6.90
CA GLY A 9 5.30 46.44 -7.00
C GLY A 9 4.31 45.44 -6.41
N ALA A 10 4.00 44.42 -7.22
CA ALA A 10 3.15 43.30 -6.85
C ALA A 10 3.88 42.41 -5.83
N ALA A 11 3.17 42.10 -4.75
CA ALA A 11 3.57 41.14 -3.74
C ALA A 11 3.85 39.76 -4.37
N LEU A 12 5.02 39.21 -4.06
CA LEU A 12 5.41 37.84 -4.38
C LEU A 12 4.43 36.88 -3.68
N LYS A 13 3.54 36.28 -4.46
CA LYS A 13 2.63 35.20 -4.02
C LYS A 13 3.46 33.99 -3.57
N GLY A 14 3.08 33.46 -2.41
CA GLY A 14 3.77 32.39 -1.69
C GLY A 14 4.07 31.15 -2.51
N ALA A 15 5.24 30.57 -2.24
CA ALA A 15 5.70 29.32 -2.83
C ALA A 15 4.69 28.18 -2.55
N ALA A 16 4.25 27.51 -3.62
CA ALA A 16 3.44 26.31 -3.51
C ALA A 16 4.18 25.23 -2.69
N PRO A 17 3.47 24.45 -1.85
CA PRO A 17 4.11 23.44 -1.02
C PRO A 17 4.73 22.37 -1.92
N LYS A 18 6.04 22.14 -1.76
CA LYS A 18 6.76 21.07 -2.46
C LYS A 18 6.11 19.72 -2.13
N LEU A 19 5.49 19.11 -3.12
CA LEU A 19 4.96 17.76 -3.05
C LEU A 19 6.11 16.79 -2.77
N LYS A 20 6.24 16.35 -1.52
CA LYS A 20 7.22 15.33 -1.12
C LYS A 20 6.55 13.96 -1.20
N THR A 21 6.48 13.40 -2.40
CA THR A 21 6.37 11.95 -2.55
C THR A 21 7.71 11.47 -3.08
N SER A 22 8.46 10.77 -2.24
CA SER A 22 9.77 10.19 -2.54
C SER A 22 9.68 8.90 -3.38
N ALA A 23 8.67 8.81 -4.24
CA ALA A 23 8.54 7.73 -5.20
C ALA A 23 9.15 8.17 -6.53
N MET A 24 10.20 7.48 -6.95
CA MET A 24 10.90 7.59 -8.24
C MET A 24 10.10 6.93 -9.38
N ILE A 25 8.79 7.17 -9.43
CA ILE A 25 7.98 7.05 -10.64
C ILE A 25 7.32 8.41 -10.85
N ALA A 26 7.63 9.04 -11.97
CA ALA A 26 7.00 10.29 -12.39
C ALA A 26 5.48 10.12 -12.30
N SER A 27 4.87 10.86 -11.37
CA SER A 27 3.42 10.90 -11.21
C SER A 27 2.80 11.41 -12.51
N PHE A 28 2.16 10.53 -13.27
CA PHE A 28 1.28 10.90 -14.40
C PHE A 28 -0.02 11.55 -13.94
N ALA A 29 -0.12 11.98 -12.67
CA ALA A 29 -1.32 12.62 -12.16
C ALA A 29 -1.49 14.00 -12.78
N ASP A 30 -2.65 14.21 -13.41
CA ASP A 30 -3.05 15.50 -13.94
C ASP A 30 -2.98 16.59 -12.84
N PRO A 31 -2.60 17.83 -13.17
CA PRO A 31 -2.61 18.94 -12.23
C PRO A 31 -3.99 19.09 -11.58
N GLY A 32 -4.07 18.88 -10.26
CA GLY A 32 -5.32 18.96 -9.48
C GLY A 32 -5.88 17.63 -8.97
N GLN A 33 -5.23 16.50 -9.28
CA GLN A 33 -5.63 15.21 -8.75
C GLN A 33 -5.55 15.17 -7.21
N LYS A 34 -6.69 14.91 -6.56
CA LYS A 34 -6.74 14.75 -5.10
C LYS A 34 -6.01 13.48 -4.72
N THR A 35 -4.95 13.61 -3.94
CA THR A 35 -4.23 12.48 -3.36
C THR A 35 -4.70 12.27 -1.92
N SER A 36 -4.88 11.01 -1.53
CA SER A 36 -5.10 10.62 -0.14
C SER A 36 -3.83 9.94 0.36
N SER A 37 -3.46 10.21 1.62
CA SER A 37 -2.40 9.45 2.28
C SER A 37 -2.90 8.03 2.56
N ALA A 38 -2.04 7.05 2.33
CA ALA A 38 -2.23 5.64 2.68
C ALA A 38 -3.64 5.06 2.44
N PRO A 39 -4.24 5.23 1.23
CA PRO A 39 -5.64 4.92 0.99
C PRO A 39 -5.96 3.44 1.22
N PHE A 40 -5.02 2.54 0.89
CA PHE A 40 -5.19 1.11 1.09
C PHE A 40 -5.22 0.74 2.58
N GLY A 41 -4.26 1.25 3.36
CA GLY A 41 -4.18 0.95 4.80
C GLY A 41 -5.44 1.39 5.56
N HIS A 42 -5.98 2.58 5.26
CA HIS A 42 -7.22 3.06 5.88
C HIS A 42 -8.44 2.23 5.45
N ALA A 43 -8.55 1.85 4.18
CA ALA A 43 -9.63 1.00 3.70
C ALA A 43 -9.59 -0.40 4.35
N LEU A 44 -8.39 -0.98 4.50
CA LEU A 44 -8.21 -2.28 5.12
C LEU A 44 -8.55 -2.27 6.61
N VAL A 45 -8.18 -1.21 7.34
CA VAL A 45 -8.59 -1.06 8.76
C VAL A 45 -10.11 -1.04 8.86
N LYS A 46 -10.78 -0.23 8.05
CA LYS A 46 -12.26 -0.17 8.04
C LYS A 46 -12.89 -1.53 7.70
N ALA A 47 -12.31 -2.29 6.77
CA ALA A 47 -12.78 -3.63 6.45
C ALA A 47 -12.60 -4.58 7.64
N ALA A 48 -11.46 -4.52 8.32
CA ALA A 48 -11.16 -5.38 9.47
C ALA A 48 -11.87 -4.99 10.77
N GLU A 49 -12.41 -3.78 10.86
CA GLU A 49 -13.40 -3.40 11.89
C GLU A 49 -14.72 -4.13 11.67
N ALA A 50 -15.12 -4.34 10.41
CA ALA A 50 -16.37 -5.01 10.04
C ALA A 50 -16.26 -6.54 10.03
N ASP A 51 -15.08 -7.09 9.73
CA ASP A 51 -14.84 -8.54 9.71
C ASP A 51 -13.63 -8.92 10.61
N PRO A 52 -13.87 -9.65 11.73
CA PRO A 52 -12.81 -10.05 12.64
C PRO A 52 -11.81 -11.04 12.00
N ARG A 53 -12.21 -11.74 10.92
CA ARG A 53 -11.38 -12.75 10.24
C ARG A 53 -10.26 -12.15 9.40
N ILE A 54 -10.33 -10.85 9.10
CA ILE A 54 -9.30 -10.18 8.29
C ILE A 54 -8.00 -10.07 9.10
N VAL A 55 -6.92 -10.58 8.52
CA VAL A 55 -5.56 -10.50 9.06
C VAL A 55 -4.62 -9.89 8.02
N GLY A 56 -3.66 -9.11 8.48
CA GLY A 56 -2.69 -8.43 7.62
C GLY A 56 -1.34 -9.12 7.68
N LEU A 57 -0.75 -9.41 6.52
CA LEU A 57 0.60 -9.97 6.44
C LEU A 57 1.46 -9.12 5.52
N THR A 58 2.76 -9.02 5.81
CA THR A 58 3.71 -8.37 4.91
C THR A 58 5.09 -9.01 4.93
N ALA A 59 5.87 -8.77 3.89
CA ALA A 59 7.27 -9.18 3.77
C ALA A 59 8.22 -7.97 3.93
N ASP A 60 8.26 -7.37 5.12
CA ASP A 60 9.08 -6.20 5.48
C ASP A 60 8.77 -4.89 4.71
N LEU A 61 7.64 -4.83 4.01
CA LEU A 61 7.28 -3.69 3.16
C LEU A 61 6.16 -2.81 3.75
N GLY A 62 5.77 -3.02 5.00
CA GLY A 62 4.55 -2.42 5.52
C GLY A 62 4.54 -0.89 5.60
N LYS A 63 5.70 -0.25 5.65
CA LYS A 63 5.81 1.22 5.53
C LYS A 63 5.48 1.71 4.11
N TYR A 64 5.85 0.94 3.09
CA TYR A 64 5.72 1.29 1.68
C TYR A 64 4.38 0.84 1.07
N THR A 65 3.71 -0.14 1.68
CA THR A 65 2.43 -0.69 1.21
C THR A 65 1.26 -0.33 2.12
N ASP A 66 1.37 0.75 2.90
CA ASP A 66 0.35 1.25 3.83
C ASP A 66 -0.05 0.31 4.99
N MET A 67 0.53 -0.88 5.06
CA MET A 67 0.22 -1.89 6.08
C MET A 67 0.62 -1.46 7.50
N HIS A 68 1.50 -0.47 7.64
CA HIS A 68 1.83 0.16 8.91
C HIS A 68 0.62 0.81 9.60
N ILE A 69 -0.41 1.21 8.84
CA ILE A 69 -1.67 1.73 9.41
C ILE A 69 -2.45 0.59 10.05
N PHE A 70 -2.56 -0.54 9.36
CA PHE A 70 -3.21 -1.75 9.87
C PHE A 70 -2.49 -2.33 11.09
N ALA A 71 -1.16 -2.39 11.05
CA ALA A 71 -0.34 -2.88 12.16
C ALA A 71 -0.55 -2.09 13.46
N LYS A 72 -0.80 -0.77 13.35
CA LYS A 72 -1.11 0.08 14.51
C LYS A 72 -2.52 -0.14 15.04
N ALA A 73 -3.50 -0.35 14.15
CA ALA A 73 -4.89 -0.54 14.54
C ALA A 73 -5.15 -1.94 15.12
N PHE A 74 -4.53 -2.97 14.53
CA PHE A 74 -4.74 -4.38 14.89
C PHE A 74 -3.42 -5.15 15.02
N PRO A 75 -2.60 -4.85 16.05
CA PRO A 75 -1.30 -5.49 16.24
C PRO A 75 -1.40 -7.02 16.38
N GLU A 76 -2.44 -7.51 17.06
CA GLU A 76 -2.69 -8.96 17.26
C GLU A 76 -3.09 -9.70 15.96
N ARG A 77 -3.49 -8.97 14.91
CA ARG A 77 -3.91 -9.52 13.61
C ARG A 77 -2.94 -9.16 12.49
N PHE A 78 -1.78 -8.61 12.83
CA PHE A 78 -0.75 -8.22 11.89
C PHE A 78 0.50 -9.08 12.06
N PHE A 79 0.92 -9.70 10.96
CA PHE A 79 2.06 -10.62 10.97
C PHE A 79 3.15 -10.14 10.02
N GLN A 80 4.35 -9.97 10.57
CA GLN A 80 5.54 -9.60 9.81
C GLN A 80 6.37 -10.85 9.51
N MET A 81 6.52 -11.19 8.22
CA MET A 81 7.21 -12.39 7.77
C MET A 81 8.66 -12.14 7.34
N GLY A 82 9.12 -10.89 7.39
CA GLY A 82 10.46 -10.50 6.92
C GLY A 82 10.59 -10.59 5.39
N MET A 83 11.80 -10.45 4.84
CA MET A 83 12.07 -10.56 3.40
C MET A 83 12.00 -12.02 2.88
N ALA A 84 10.91 -12.72 3.20
CA ALA A 84 10.64 -14.12 2.88
C ALA A 84 9.23 -14.27 2.31
N GLU A 85 9.07 -13.97 1.02
CA GLU A 85 7.77 -13.99 0.34
C GLU A 85 7.17 -15.40 0.25
N GLN A 86 7.99 -16.43 0.17
CA GLN A 86 7.53 -17.82 0.22
C GLN A 86 6.85 -18.13 1.56
N LEU A 87 7.47 -17.71 2.67
CA LEU A 87 6.86 -17.80 4.00
C LEU A 87 5.58 -16.96 4.09
N LEU A 88 5.59 -15.75 3.52
CA LEU A 88 4.41 -14.88 3.49
C LEU A 88 3.19 -15.58 2.87
N PHE A 89 3.35 -16.17 1.69
CA PHE A 89 2.24 -16.81 0.99
C PHE A 89 1.89 -18.19 1.55
N GLY A 90 2.87 -18.98 1.98
CA GLY A 90 2.60 -20.25 2.66
C GLY A 90 1.86 -20.05 3.99
N ALA A 91 2.25 -19.05 4.79
CA ALA A 91 1.52 -18.70 6.01
C ALA A 91 0.11 -18.15 5.70
N ALA A 92 -0.03 -17.33 4.65
CA ALA A 92 -1.35 -16.87 4.21
C ALA A 92 -2.26 -18.03 3.81
N ALA A 93 -1.76 -19.00 3.04
CA ALA A 93 -2.53 -20.20 2.69
C ALA A 93 -3.00 -20.95 3.95
N GLY A 94 -2.10 -21.21 4.90
CA GLY A 94 -2.45 -21.88 6.16
C GLY A 94 -3.48 -21.10 6.99
N LEU A 95 -3.39 -19.76 7.04
CA LEU A 95 -4.39 -18.95 7.74
C LEU A 95 -5.75 -19.00 7.03
N ALA A 96 -5.78 -18.98 5.69
CA ALA A 96 -7.01 -19.08 4.93
C ALA A 96 -7.73 -20.43 5.16
N GLU A 97 -6.99 -21.53 5.26
CA GLU A 97 -7.53 -22.85 5.62
C GLU A 97 -8.22 -22.87 7.00
N THR A 98 -7.76 -22.04 7.94
CA THR A 98 -8.43 -21.90 9.26
C THR A 98 -9.67 -21.00 9.24
N GLY A 99 -10.07 -20.48 8.08
CA GLY A 99 -11.22 -19.60 7.91
C GLY A 99 -10.92 -18.10 8.11
N LEU A 100 -9.65 -17.72 8.21
CA LEU A 100 -9.23 -16.32 8.20
C LEU A 100 -9.17 -15.77 6.78
N ILE A 101 -9.10 -14.43 6.66
CA ILE A 101 -9.03 -13.71 5.39
C ILE A 101 -7.71 -12.93 5.36
N PRO A 102 -6.61 -13.56 4.93
CA PRO A 102 -5.31 -12.92 4.88
C PRO A 102 -5.20 -11.92 3.74
N PHE A 103 -4.74 -10.71 4.06
CA PHE A 103 -4.26 -9.70 3.13
C PHE A 103 -2.74 -9.68 3.16
N ALA A 104 -2.12 -10.35 2.20
CA ALA A 104 -0.68 -10.49 2.08
C ALA A 104 -0.10 -9.41 1.16
N SER A 105 0.75 -8.55 1.70
CA SER A 105 1.31 -7.39 1.00
C SER A 105 2.83 -7.48 0.79
N THR A 106 3.23 -7.40 -0.47
CA THR A 106 4.64 -7.32 -0.91
C THR A 106 4.74 -6.57 -2.24
N TYR A 107 5.92 -6.39 -2.81
CA TYR A 107 6.03 -5.85 -4.17
C TYR A 107 5.65 -6.89 -5.22
N SER A 108 4.99 -6.43 -6.29
CA SER A 108 4.48 -7.29 -7.37
C SER A 108 5.57 -8.17 -7.99
N VAL A 109 6.80 -7.65 -8.12
CA VAL A 109 7.93 -8.41 -8.65
C VAL A 109 8.34 -9.57 -7.75
N PHE A 110 8.24 -9.42 -6.42
CA PHE A 110 8.60 -10.47 -5.48
C PHE A 110 7.52 -11.53 -5.39
N ALA A 111 6.25 -11.12 -5.38
CA ALA A 111 5.12 -12.05 -5.48
C ALA A 111 5.22 -12.90 -6.76
N ALA A 112 5.40 -12.25 -7.91
CA ALA A 112 5.36 -12.93 -9.21
C ALA A 112 6.63 -13.74 -9.54
N ARG A 113 7.79 -13.44 -8.93
CA ARG A 113 9.05 -14.15 -9.26
C ARG A 113 9.58 -15.05 -8.15
N ARG A 114 9.38 -14.70 -6.87
CA ARG A 114 10.01 -15.42 -5.76
C ARG A 114 9.11 -16.48 -5.13
N ALA A 115 7.79 -16.27 -5.17
CA ALA A 115 6.81 -17.12 -4.50
C ALA A 115 5.68 -17.57 -5.44
N TYR A 116 5.95 -17.58 -6.74
CA TYR A 116 4.95 -17.89 -7.77
C TYR A 116 4.41 -19.32 -7.65
N ASP A 117 5.26 -20.26 -7.25
CA ASP A 117 4.91 -21.64 -6.91
C ASP A 117 3.90 -21.70 -5.76
N PHE A 118 4.13 -21.01 -4.65
CA PHE A 118 3.19 -20.93 -3.52
C PHE A 118 1.85 -20.31 -3.93
N LEU A 119 1.87 -19.28 -4.79
CA LEU A 119 0.63 -18.70 -5.31
C LEU A 119 -0.18 -19.70 -6.14
N CYS A 120 0.48 -20.46 -7.02
CA CYS A 120 -0.20 -21.40 -7.90
C CYS A 120 -0.65 -22.67 -7.16
N LEU A 121 0.24 -23.26 -6.37
CA LEU A 121 0.04 -24.58 -5.78
C LEU A 121 -0.67 -24.50 -4.43
N ASP A 122 -0.27 -23.58 -3.55
CA ASP A 122 -0.78 -23.56 -2.17
C ASP A 122 -2.02 -22.68 -2.03
N ILE A 123 -2.25 -21.74 -2.95
CA ILE A 123 -3.38 -20.79 -2.87
C ILE A 123 -4.38 -21.04 -3.99
N ALA A 124 -3.94 -21.01 -5.25
CA ALA A 124 -4.86 -21.05 -6.39
C ALA A 124 -5.46 -22.45 -6.63
N GLU A 125 -4.65 -23.52 -6.50
CA GLU A 125 -5.12 -24.90 -6.67
C GLU A 125 -6.23 -25.26 -5.66
N PRO A 126 -6.05 -25.05 -4.34
CA PRO A 126 -7.12 -25.27 -3.36
C PRO A 126 -8.20 -24.18 -3.37
N ASN A 127 -8.06 -23.14 -4.21
CA ASN A 127 -8.99 -22.01 -4.33
C ASN A 127 -9.24 -21.28 -2.98
N LEU A 128 -8.15 -20.94 -2.28
CA LEU A 128 -8.21 -20.30 -0.96
C LEU A 128 -8.48 -18.80 -1.06
N ASN A 129 -9.15 -18.27 -0.02
CA ASN A 129 -9.46 -16.85 0.10
C ASN A 129 -8.26 -16.03 0.60
N VAL A 130 -7.22 -15.91 -0.23
CA VAL A 130 -6.04 -15.09 0.04
C VAL A 130 -6.03 -13.85 -0.84
N ASN A 131 -5.94 -12.67 -0.21
CA ASN A 131 -5.92 -11.40 -0.91
C ASN A 131 -4.47 -10.93 -1.08
N ILE A 132 -3.98 -10.98 -2.32
CA ILE A 132 -2.60 -10.61 -2.66
C ILE A 132 -2.56 -9.14 -3.06
N VAL A 133 -1.77 -8.34 -2.34
CA VAL A 133 -1.63 -6.90 -2.58
C VAL A 133 -0.21 -6.58 -3.03
N GLY A 134 -0.06 -6.47 -4.35
CA GLY A 134 1.20 -6.14 -5.01
C GLY A 134 1.45 -4.63 -5.07
N GLY A 135 2.40 -4.14 -4.28
CA GLY A 135 2.92 -2.78 -4.39
C GLY A 135 3.88 -2.65 -5.58
N LEU A 136 3.94 -1.45 -6.17
CA LEU A 136 5.01 -1.12 -7.09
C LEU A 136 6.19 -0.54 -6.30
N PRO A 137 7.43 -1.00 -6.54
CA PRO A 137 8.60 -0.32 -6.02
C PRO A 137 8.63 1.08 -6.64
N ALA A 138 8.50 2.05 -5.75
CA ALA A 138 8.52 3.47 -6.02
C ALA A 138 9.95 3.97 -6.17
#